data_AF-A0A108T5P0-F1
#
_entry.id   AF-A0A108T5P0-F1
#
_cell.length_a   1.000
_cell.length_b   1.000
_cell.length_c   1.000
_cell.angle_alpha   90.00
_cell.angle_beta   90.00
_cell.angle_gamma   90.00
#
_symmetry.space_group_name_H-M   'P 1'
#
loop_
_entity.id
_entity.type
_entity.pdbx_description
1 polymer ?
#
loop_
_entity_poly.entity_id
_entity_poly.type
_entity_poly.pdbx_seq_one_letter_code
_entity_poly.pdbx_strand_id
1 'polypeptide(L)'
;MIGITACANAYHLFCVSTLHVEDMEALLSCKEGFCIRVNNIRHVAILFDTLLEYSFIQAKWQAVLSNGRFLQTKDGKGFVSASSLSSALSALRNNMTSAGYGIRRAIDELREW
;
A
#
# COMPACT_ATOMS: atom_id res chain seq x y z
N MET A 1 -2.99 -15.76 11.79
CA MET A 1 -2.39 -15.46 10.48
C MET A 1 -3.06 -14.22 9.92
N ILE A 2 -2.48 -13.04 10.16
CA ILE A 2 -2.99 -11.79 9.59
C ILE A 2 -2.29 -11.62 8.25
N GLY A 3 -2.89 -12.07 7.16
CA GLY A 3 -2.35 -11.80 5.82
C GLY A 3 -2.28 -10.30 5.54
N ILE A 4 -1.46 -9.87 4.58
CA ILE A 4 -1.36 -8.46 4.13
C ILE A 4 -2.75 -7.88 3.86
N THR A 5 -3.67 -8.70 3.33
CA THR A 5 -5.07 -8.36 3.09
C THR A 5 -5.84 -7.97 4.35
N ALA A 6 -5.65 -8.71 5.45
CA ALA A 6 -6.29 -8.42 6.73
C ALA A 6 -5.74 -7.13 7.35
N CYS A 7 -4.43 -6.87 7.25
CA CYS A 7 -3.83 -5.59 7.63
C CYS A 7 -4.40 -4.44 6.79
N ALA A 8 -4.44 -4.59 5.47
CA ALA A 8 -4.96 -3.57 4.58
C ALA A 8 -6.45 -3.24 4.85
N ASN A 9 -7.24 -4.24 5.23
CA ASN A 9 -8.64 -4.06 5.62
C ASN A 9 -8.77 -3.39 7.00
N ALA A 10 -8.00 -3.84 7.99
CA ALA A 10 -8.02 -3.29 9.35
C ALA A 10 -7.69 -1.79 9.41
N TYR A 11 -6.76 -1.34 8.56
CA TYR A 11 -6.36 0.07 8.48
C TYR A 11 -7.03 0.85 7.33
N HIS A 12 -8.06 0.26 6.69
CA HIS A 12 -8.83 0.85 5.59
C HIS A 12 -7.94 1.51 4.53
N LEU A 13 -6.91 0.80 4.05
CA LEU A 13 -5.98 1.30 3.04
C LEU A 13 -6.70 1.65 1.73
N PHE A 14 -7.67 0.83 1.36
CA PHE A 14 -8.40 0.91 0.11
C PHE A 14 -9.88 1.26 0.33
N CYS A 15 -10.49 1.82 -0.69
CA CYS A 15 -11.90 2.20 -0.72
C CYS A 15 -12.75 1.04 -1.29
N VAL A 16 -12.56 -0.16 -0.74
CA VAL A 16 -13.33 -1.36 -1.07
C VAL A 16 -13.93 -1.94 0.21
N SER A 17 -15.14 -2.48 0.12
CA SER A 17 -15.87 -3.00 1.29
C SER A 17 -15.22 -4.24 1.89
N THR A 18 -14.56 -5.05 1.05
CA THR A 18 -13.77 -6.21 1.47
C THR A 18 -12.67 -6.39 0.45
N LEU A 19 -11.42 -6.27 0.90
CA LEU A 19 -10.24 -6.54 0.09
C LEU A 19 -10.05 -8.06 0.04
N HIS A 20 -9.96 -8.64 -1.15
CA HIS A 20 -9.66 -10.07 -1.28
C HIS A 20 -8.15 -10.30 -1.38
N VAL A 21 -7.73 -11.54 -1.12
CA VAL A 21 -6.34 -11.95 -1.33
C VAL A 21 -5.95 -11.81 -2.81
N GLU A 22 -6.88 -12.14 -3.72
CA GLU A 22 -6.68 -11.99 -5.17
C GLU A 22 -6.43 -10.55 -5.60
N ASP A 23 -7.08 -9.56 -4.96
CA ASP A 23 -6.84 -8.13 -5.25
C ASP A 23 -5.43 -7.72 -4.86
N MET A 24 -4.95 -8.19 -3.71
CA MET A 24 -3.59 -7.93 -3.24
C MET A 24 -2.55 -8.66 -4.09
N GLU A 25 -2.84 -9.89 -4.49
CA GLU A 25 -1.97 -10.66 -5.39
C GLU A 25 -1.88 -10.00 -6.77
N ALA A 26 -3.00 -9.53 -7.32
CA ALA A 26 -3.04 -8.78 -8.57
C ALA A 26 -2.24 -7.47 -8.47
N LEU A 27 -2.33 -6.77 -7.33
CA LEU A 27 -1.57 -5.55 -7.07
C LEU A 27 -0.06 -5.83 -6.98
N LEU A 28 0.35 -6.84 -6.23
CA LEU A 28 1.75 -7.21 -6.04
C LEU A 28 2.37 -7.80 -7.31
N SER A 29 1.59 -8.58 -8.08
CA SER A 29 1.99 -9.15 -9.37
C SER A 29 1.92 -8.14 -10.52
N CYS A 30 1.50 -6.89 -10.25
CA CYS A 30 1.35 -5.85 -11.26
C CYS A 30 0.46 -6.29 -12.44
N LYS A 31 -0.65 -6.97 -12.14
CA LYS A 31 -1.56 -7.55 -13.15
C LYS A 31 -2.11 -6.47 -14.07
N GLU A 32 -1.89 -6.64 -15.37
CA GLU A 32 -2.30 -5.65 -16.38
C GLU A 32 -3.81 -5.38 -16.33
N GLY A 33 -4.19 -4.11 -16.36
CA GLY A 33 -5.60 -3.68 -16.28
C GLY A 33 -6.21 -3.68 -14.87
N PHE A 34 -5.48 -4.13 -13.85
CA PHE A 34 -5.95 -4.04 -12.46
C PHE A 34 -5.79 -2.61 -11.92
N CYS A 35 -6.79 -2.10 -11.20
CA CYS A 35 -6.66 -0.88 -10.43
C CYS A 35 -7.53 -0.91 -9.19
N ILE A 36 -7.04 -0.32 -8.10
CA ILE A 36 -7.75 -0.25 -6.83
C ILE A 36 -7.75 1.18 -6.29
N ARG A 37 -8.89 1.59 -5.72
CA ARG A 37 -9.05 2.91 -5.13
C ARG A 37 -8.40 2.97 -3.75
N VAL A 38 -7.48 3.90 -3.56
CA VAL A 38 -6.82 4.14 -2.28
C VAL A 38 -7.68 5.07 -1.43
N ASN A 39 -7.92 4.69 -0.19
CA ASN A 39 -8.60 5.54 0.79
C ASN A 39 -7.60 6.41 1.56
N ASN A 40 -6.45 5.86 1.94
CA ASN A 40 -5.38 6.60 2.62
C ASN A 40 -4.01 6.30 2.00
N ILE A 41 -3.50 7.26 1.23
CA ILE A 41 -2.21 7.13 0.51
C ILE A 41 -1.04 6.98 1.48
N ARG A 42 -1.10 7.58 2.69
CA ARG A 42 -0.03 7.43 3.69
C ARG A 42 0.06 6.00 4.20
N HIS A 43 -1.08 5.36 4.44
CA HIS A 43 -1.13 3.95 4.89
C HIS A 43 -0.65 2.98 3.81
N VAL A 44 -1.03 3.22 2.55
CA VAL A 44 -0.51 2.44 1.43
C VAL A 44 0.99 2.65 1.29
N ALA A 45 1.46 3.89 1.37
CA ALA A 45 2.89 4.17 1.22
C ALA A 45 3.74 3.46 2.28
N ILE A 46 3.36 3.51 3.57
CA ILE A 46 4.10 2.77 4.62
C ILE A 46 4.04 1.26 4.41
N LEU A 47 2.92 0.71 3.95
CA LEU A 47 2.84 -0.72 3.65
C LEU A 47 3.91 -1.13 2.63
N PHE A 48 4.00 -0.42 1.50
CA PHE A 48 4.98 -0.70 0.46
C PHE A 48 6.42 -0.39 0.91
N ASP A 49 6.62 0.67 1.69
CA ASP A 49 7.93 1.01 2.26
C ASP A 49 8.43 -0.11 3.18
N THR A 50 7.59 -0.61 4.06
CA THR A 50 7.91 -1.74 4.94
C THR A 50 8.11 -3.05 4.15
N LEU A 51 7.31 -3.32 3.13
CA LEU A 51 7.53 -4.48 2.24
C LEU A 51 8.90 -4.38 1.52
N LEU A 52 9.32 -3.18 1.16
CA LEU A 52 10.64 -2.93 0.57
C LEU A 52 11.76 -3.10 1.60
N GLU A 53 11.58 -2.61 2.84
CA GLU A 53 12.55 -2.81 3.93
C GLU A 53 12.87 -4.30 4.12
N TYR A 54 11.86 -5.17 3.97
CA TYR A 54 12.00 -6.62 4.05
C TYR A 54 12.33 -7.31 2.73
N SER A 55 12.62 -6.56 1.66
CA SER A 55 12.95 -7.07 0.32
C SER A 55 11.87 -7.97 -0.32
N PHE A 56 10.59 -7.83 0.09
CA PHE A 56 9.47 -8.50 -0.58
C PHE A 56 9.15 -7.87 -1.94
N ILE A 57 9.50 -6.60 -2.12
CA ILE A 57 9.29 -5.85 -3.35
C ILE A 57 10.57 -5.11 -3.76
N GLN A 58 10.59 -4.59 -5.00
CA GLN A 58 11.72 -3.83 -5.51
C GLN A 58 11.63 -2.33 -5.17
N ALA A 59 12.79 -1.67 -5.03
CA ALA A 59 12.90 -0.26 -4.68
C ALA A 59 12.16 0.69 -5.64
N LYS A 60 11.94 0.26 -6.89
CA LYS A 60 11.23 1.04 -7.93
C LYS A 60 9.70 0.92 -7.86
N TRP A 61 9.15 0.36 -6.77
CA TRP A 61 7.70 0.15 -6.62
C TRP A 61 6.87 1.42 -6.86
N GLN A 62 7.33 2.60 -6.43
CA GLN A 62 6.60 3.86 -6.65
C GLN A 62 6.41 4.16 -8.14
N ALA A 63 7.46 3.95 -8.95
CA ALA A 63 7.41 4.14 -10.39
C ALA A 63 6.55 3.08 -11.07
N VAL A 64 6.63 1.82 -10.62
CA VAL A 64 5.80 0.72 -11.13
C VAL A 64 4.32 0.98 -10.86
N LEU A 65 3.96 1.40 -9.64
CA LEU A 65 2.59 1.75 -9.26
C LEU A 65 2.05 2.94 -10.07
N SER A 66 2.89 3.96 -10.25
CA SER A 66 2.54 5.16 -11.02
C SER A 66 2.37 4.87 -12.51
N ASN A 67 3.28 4.12 -13.12
CA ASN A 67 3.27 3.81 -14.55
C ASN A 67 2.16 2.81 -14.91
N GLY A 68 1.98 1.78 -14.06
CA GLY A 68 0.93 0.78 -14.23
C GLY A 68 -0.46 1.25 -13.81
N ARG A 69 -0.58 2.46 -13.23
CA ARG A 69 -1.86 3.07 -12.81
C ARG A 69 -2.68 2.15 -11.87
N PHE A 70 -1.99 1.36 -11.05
CA PHE A 70 -2.61 0.38 -10.17
C PHE A 70 -3.38 1.02 -9.01
N LEU A 71 -3.05 2.26 -8.65
CA LEU A 71 -3.65 2.98 -7.53
C LEU A 71 -4.47 4.18 -8.04
N GLN A 72 -5.77 4.19 -7.76
CA GLN A 72 -6.63 5.37 -7.94
C GLN A 72 -6.69 6.22 -6.67
N THR A 73 -6.86 7.52 -6.85
CA THR A 73 -7.10 8.45 -5.74
C THR A 73 -8.47 8.21 -5.11
N LYS A 74 -8.65 8.62 -3.86
CA LYS A 74 -9.91 8.49 -3.11
C LYS A 74 -11.12 9.04 -3.87
N ASP A 75 -10.93 10.16 -4.57
CA ASP A 75 -11.97 10.82 -5.36
C ASP A 75 -12.31 10.08 -6.66
N GLY A 76 -11.55 9.05 -7.05
CA GLY A 76 -11.71 8.30 -8.29
C GLY A 76 -11.44 9.10 -9.56
N LYS A 77 -11.03 10.36 -9.44
CA LYS A 77 -10.78 11.29 -10.56
C LYS A 77 -9.40 11.13 -11.18
N GLY A 78 -8.48 10.42 -10.53
CA GLY A 78 -7.10 10.29 -11.01
C GLY A 78 -6.37 9.11 -10.40
N PHE A 79 -5.12 8.97 -10.81
CA PHE A 79 -4.22 7.93 -10.33
C PHE A 79 -3.20 8.51 -9.36
N VAL A 80 -2.76 7.69 -8.41
CA VAL A 80 -1.70 8.06 -7.47
C VAL A 80 -0.38 8.06 -8.23
N SER A 81 0.31 9.19 -8.20
CA SER A 81 1.64 9.32 -8.80
C SER A 81 2.75 8.90 -7.84
N ALA A 82 3.93 8.57 -8.39
CA ALA A 82 5.13 8.33 -7.59
C ALA A 82 5.45 9.52 -6.66
N SER A 83 5.26 10.76 -7.14
CA SER A 83 5.45 11.98 -6.35
C SER A 83 4.48 12.05 -5.17
N SER A 84 3.22 11.66 -5.36
CA SER A 84 2.23 11.61 -4.28
C SER A 84 2.61 10.59 -3.20
N LEU A 85 3.14 9.43 -3.60
CA LEU A 85 3.64 8.41 -2.68
C LEU A 85 4.86 8.90 -1.90
N SER A 86 5.81 9.54 -2.58
CA SER A 86 7.01 10.09 -1.95
C SER A 86 6.66 11.19 -0.93
N SER A 87 5.78 12.12 -1.30
CA SER A 87 5.26 13.13 -0.37
C SER A 87 4.53 12.51 0.82
N ALA A 88 3.76 11.44 0.60
CA ALA A 88 3.06 10.73 1.67
C ALA A 88 4.04 10.06 2.64
N LEU A 89 5.12 9.44 2.15
CA LEU A 89 6.18 8.89 2.99
C LEU A 89 6.93 9.97 3.77
N SER A 90 7.29 11.07 3.11
CA SER A 90 7.94 12.20 3.78
C SER A 90 7.07 12.78 4.89
N ALA A 91 5.78 12.95 4.64
CA ALA A 91 4.83 13.43 5.63
C ALA A 91 4.69 12.44 6.79
N LEU A 92 4.71 11.14 6.50
CA LEU A 92 4.62 10.08 7.50
C LEU A 92 5.91 9.99 8.35
N ARG A 93 7.09 10.15 7.76
CA ARG A 93 8.36 10.22 8.51
C ARG A 93 8.41 11.41 9.47
N ASN A 94 7.83 12.55 9.09
CA ASN A 94 7.75 13.72 9.96
C ASN A 94 6.62 13.64 11.00
N ASN A 95 5.51 12.98 10.68
CA ASN A 95 4.32 12.91 11.53
C ASN A 95 3.82 11.46 11.60
N MET A 96 4.63 10.61 12.21
CA MET A 96 4.33 9.19 12.34
C MET A 96 3.09 8.99 13.21
N THR A 97 2.10 8.27 12.70
CA THR A 97 0.84 8.01 13.42
C THR A 97 0.86 6.63 14.07
N SER A 98 0.03 6.44 15.10
CA SER A 98 -0.19 5.12 15.72
C SER A 98 -0.62 4.06 14.69
N ALA A 99 -1.43 4.45 13.71
CA ALA A 99 -1.82 3.59 12.59
C ALA A 99 -0.62 3.18 11.73
N GLY A 100 0.32 4.10 11.46
CA GLY A 100 1.56 3.78 10.74
C GLY A 100 2.41 2.75 11.46
N TYR A 101 2.60 2.90 12.78
CA TYR A 101 3.30 1.89 13.60
C TYR A 101 2.57 0.54 13.60
N GLY A 102 1.24 0.56 13.66
CA GLY A 102 0.42 -0.63 13.63
C GLY A 102 0.52 -1.40 12.30
N ILE A 103 0.55 -0.69 11.17
CA ILE A 103 0.78 -1.29 9.85
C ILE A 103 2.17 -1.93 9.79
N ARG A 104 3.22 -1.19 10.20
CA ARG A 104 4.60 -1.72 10.19
C ARG A 104 4.73 -2.97 11.05
N ARG A 105 4.14 -2.98 12.25
CA ARG A 105 4.12 -4.15 13.13
C ARG A 105 3.40 -5.34 12.49
N ALA A 106 2.24 -5.11 11.87
CA ALA A 106 1.50 -6.20 11.22
C ALA A 106 2.29 -6.84 10.07
N ILE A 107 3.15 -6.09 9.37
CA ILE A 107 4.04 -6.63 8.35
C ILE A 107 5.28 -7.31 8.96
N ASP A 108 5.79 -6.82 10.08
CA ASP A 108 6.87 -7.51 10.81
C ASP A 108 6.42 -8.90 11.29
N GLU A 109 5.18 -9.03 11.78
CA GLU A 109 4.59 -10.32 12.17
C GLU A 109 4.43 -11.29 10.99
N LEU A 110 4.31 -10.80 9.76
CA LEU A 110 4.29 -11.64 8.55
C LEU A 110 5.65 -12.27 8.24
N ARG A 111 6.75 -11.67 8.72
CA ARG A 111 8.12 -12.18 8.51
C ARG A 111 8.47 -13.32 9.44
N GLU A 112 7.85 -13.41 10.63
CA GLU A 112 8.23 -14.38 11.66
C GLU A 112 7.83 -15.85 11.35
N TRP A 113 7.56 -16.17 10.07
CA TRP A 113 7.19 -17.50 9.60
C TRP A 113 7.99 -17.90 8.35
#